data_AF-A0A921I0U3-F1
#
_entry.id   AF-A0A921I0U3-F1
#
_cell.length_a   1.000
_cell.length_b   1.000
_cell.length_c   1.000
_cell.angle_alpha   90.00
_cell.angle_beta   90.00
_cell.angle_gamma   90.00
#
_symmetry.space_group_name_H-M   'P 1'
#
loop_
_entity.id
_entity.type
_entity.pdbx_description
1 polymer ?
#
loop_
_entity_poly.entity_id
_entity_poly.type
_entity_poly.pdbx_seq_one_letter_code
_entity_poly.pdbx_strand_id
1 'polypeptide(L)'
;DMDQPVSRIAISPGSGKSMIKAALDKKADVLITGDIDHHTGIDAVAQGLAIIDAGHYGIEHIFIEDVKAYLEDRLEGVEVKAAPVCHPFQIV
;
A
#
# COMPACT_ATOMS: atom_id res chain seq x y z
N ASP A 1 15.38 -14.81 4.24
CA ASP A 1 16.72 -14.78 3.65
C ASP A 1 16.81 -13.50 2.81
N MET A 2 17.86 -12.70 2.98
CA MET A 2 17.99 -11.41 2.29
C MET A 2 18.35 -11.57 0.80
N ASP A 3 18.87 -12.72 0.39
CA ASP A 3 19.22 -13.03 -0.99
C ASP A 3 18.10 -13.79 -1.72
N GLN A 4 16.96 -14.03 -1.05
CA GLN A 4 15.84 -14.74 -1.62
C GLN A 4 15.20 -13.92 -2.77
N PRO A 5 15.11 -14.47 -3.99
CA PRO A 5 14.44 -13.79 -5.09
C PRO A 5 12.94 -13.66 -4.83
N VAL A 6 12.40 -12.47 -5.08
CA VAL A 6 10.96 -12.17 -5.00
C VAL A 6 10.31 -12.43 -6.36
N SER A 7 9.26 -13.24 -6.38
CA SER A 7 8.55 -13.66 -7.61
C SER A 7 7.07 -13.28 -7.61
N ARG A 8 6.42 -13.30 -6.44
CA ARG A 8 5.00 -12.97 -6.27
C ARG A 8 4.81 -11.88 -5.22
N ILE A 9 4.23 -10.77 -5.65
CA ILE A 9 4.00 -9.58 -4.82
C ILE A 9 2.50 -9.43 -4.59
N ALA A 10 2.09 -9.31 -3.32
CA ALA A 10 0.76 -8.82 -2.96
C ALA A 10 0.85 -7.31 -2.66
N ILE A 11 -0.17 -6.55 -3.06
CA ILE A 11 -0.23 -5.10 -2.85
C ILE A 11 -1.59 -4.77 -2.24
N SER A 12 -1.58 -4.04 -1.12
CA SER A 12 -2.78 -3.46 -0.50
C SER A 12 -2.43 -2.09 0.05
N PRO A 13 -2.74 -1.00 -0.68
CA PRO A 13 -2.57 0.36 -0.16
C PRO A 13 -3.29 0.60 1.15
N GLY A 14 -2.89 1.64 1.89
CA GLY A 14 -3.44 1.96 3.21
C GLY A 14 -2.99 0.98 4.30
N SER A 15 -3.86 0.69 5.26
CA SER A 15 -3.59 -0.25 6.37
C SER A 15 -3.96 -1.70 6.00
N GLY A 16 -2.98 -2.46 5.51
CA GLY A 16 -3.21 -3.80 4.94
C GLY A 16 -2.94 -4.98 5.86
N LYS A 17 -2.89 -4.79 7.19
CA LYS A 17 -2.71 -5.89 8.16
C LYS A 17 -3.67 -7.06 7.93
N SER A 18 -4.93 -6.76 7.60
CA SER A 18 -5.96 -7.77 7.33
C SER A 18 -5.68 -8.61 6.08
N MET A 19 -4.81 -8.14 5.18
CA MET A 19 -4.48 -8.82 3.93
C MET A 19 -3.34 -9.83 4.05
N ILE A 20 -2.66 -9.93 5.20
CA ILE A 20 -1.57 -10.89 5.43
C ILE A 20 -2.03 -12.32 5.15
N LYS A 21 -3.19 -12.72 5.68
CA LYS A 21 -3.73 -14.06 5.45
C LYS A 21 -3.98 -14.32 3.95
N ALA A 22 -4.56 -13.34 3.25
CA ALA A 22 -4.82 -13.47 1.83
C ALA A 22 -3.52 -13.56 1.01
N ALA A 23 -2.49 -12.77 1.38
CA ALA A 23 -1.18 -12.81 0.74
C ALA A 23 -0.51 -14.19 0.92
N LEU A 24 -0.55 -14.75 2.13
CA LEU A 24 -0.06 -16.10 2.44
C LEU A 24 -0.82 -17.19 1.67
N ASP A 25 -2.16 -17.14 1.68
CA ASP A 25 -3.00 -18.11 0.94
C ASP A 25 -2.71 -18.08 -0.57
N LYS A 26 -2.34 -16.90 -1.09
CA LYS A 26 -1.91 -16.70 -2.48
C LYS A 26 -0.43 -16.93 -2.70
N LYS A 27 0.33 -17.38 -1.70
CA LYS A 27 1.77 -17.66 -1.76
C LYS A 27 2.60 -16.46 -2.23
N ALA A 28 2.23 -15.26 -1.78
CA ALA A 28 3.05 -14.08 -2.02
C ALA A 28 4.36 -14.20 -1.22
N ASP A 29 5.45 -13.77 -1.83
CA ASP A 29 6.77 -13.69 -1.19
C ASP A 29 6.85 -12.41 -0.33
N VAL A 30 6.15 -11.35 -0.76
CA VAL A 30 6.09 -10.05 -0.08
C VAL A 30 4.71 -9.42 -0.18
N LEU A 31 4.28 -8.75 0.88
CA LEU A 31 3.13 -7.84 0.91
C LEU A 31 3.63 -6.39 1.02
N ILE A 32 3.26 -5.56 0.05
CA ILE A 32 3.50 -4.11 0.06
C ILE A 32 2.23 -3.42 0.58
N THR A 33 2.35 -2.71 1.69
CA THR A 33 1.23 -2.05 2.37
C THR A 33 1.72 -0.90 3.26
N GLY A 34 0.85 -0.32 4.09
CA GLY A 34 1.18 0.65 5.12
C GLY A 34 0.65 0.23 6.49
N ASP A 35 1.06 0.97 7.52
CA ASP A 35 0.59 0.87 8.91
C ASP A 35 0.71 -0.55 9.50
N ILE A 36 1.86 -1.19 9.34
CA ILE A 36 2.14 -2.48 9.96
C ILE A 36 2.80 -2.27 11.33
N ASP A 37 2.12 -2.74 12.38
CA ASP A 37 2.67 -2.73 13.73
C ASP A 37 3.78 -3.78 13.94
N HIS A 38 4.59 -3.54 14.96
CA HIS A 38 5.79 -4.33 15.27
C HIS A 38 5.53 -5.84 15.34
N HIS A 39 4.52 -6.26 16.09
CA HIS A 39 4.22 -7.68 16.28
C HIS A 39 3.68 -8.32 15.00
N THR A 40 2.83 -7.59 14.27
CA THR A 40 2.30 -8.04 12.98
C THR A 40 3.42 -8.29 11.97
N GLY A 41 4.42 -7.41 11.91
CA GLY A 41 5.58 -7.58 11.03
C GLY A 41 6.39 -8.84 11.39
N ILE A 42 6.65 -9.07 12.68
CA ILE A 42 7.36 -10.27 13.15
C ILE A 42 6.57 -11.55 12.79
N ASP A 43 5.27 -11.56 13.06
CA ASP A 43 4.41 -12.71 12.80
C ASP A 43 4.31 -13.03 11.31
N ALA A 44 4.27 -12.01 10.43
CA ALA A 44 4.26 -12.20 8.99
C ALA A 44 5.56 -12.85 8.49
N VAL A 45 6.71 -12.36 8.96
CA VAL A 45 8.03 -12.92 8.61
C VAL A 45 8.16 -14.36 9.11
N ALA A 46 7.69 -14.66 10.32
CA ALA A 46 7.67 -16.02 10.85
C ALA A 46 6.81 -16.99 10.02
N GLN A 47 5.79 -16.48 9.33
CA GLN A 47 4.94 -17.23 8.40
C GLN A 47 5.51 -17.29 6.97
N GLY A 48 6.70 -16.70 6.74
CA GLY A 48 7.37 -16.70 5.44
C GLY A 48 6.91 -15.60 4.48
N LEU A 49 6.23 -14.56 4.98
CA LEU A 49 5.84 -13.39 4.19
C LEU A 49 6.69 -12.18 4.56
N ALA A 50 7.46 -11.65 3.62
CA ALA A 50 8.12 -10.37 3.81
C ALA A 50 7.09 -9.23 3.78
N ILE A 51 7.36 -8.16 4.53
CA ILE A 51 6.53 -6.96 4.56
C ILE A 51 7.37 -5.77 4.09
N ILE A 52 6.82 -4.99 3.17
CA ILE A 52 7.30 -3.64 2.86
C ILE A 52 6.22 -2.68 3.35
N ASP A 53 6.50 -2.02 4.48
CA ASP A 53 5.69 -0.88 4.93
C ASP A 53 6.16 0.37 4.18
N ALA A 54 5.39 0.75 3.15
CA ALA A 54 5.62 1.92 2.32
C ALA A 54 4.84 3.15 2.84
N GLY A 55 4.24 3.04 4.04
CA GLY A 55 3.42 4.04 4.69
C GLY A 55 2.06 4.23 4.03
N HIS A 56 1.01 4.39 4.84
CA HIS A 56 -0.38 4.50 4.40
C HIS A 56 -0.58 5.59 3.33
N TYR A 57 -0.23 6.82 3.67
CA TYR A 57 -0.33 7.95 2.75
C TYR A 57 0.60 7.78 1.54
N GLY A 58 1.78 7.20 1.73
CA GLY A 58 2.82 7.04 0.71
C GLY A 58 2.36 6.27 -0.53
N ILE A 59 1.42 5.34 -0.36
CA ILE A 59 0.91 4.46 -1.43
C ILE A 59 -0.54 4.74 -1.84
N GLU A 60 -1.22 5.68 -1.19
CA GLU A 60 -2.60 6.06 -1.54
C GLU A 60 -2.71 7.41 -2.25
N HIS A 61 -1.87 8.39 -1.89
CA HIS A 61 -1.97 9.74 -2.46
C HIS A 61 -1.77 9.78 -3.99
N ILE A 62 -1.06 8.79 -4.53
CA ILE A 62 -0.86 8.62 -5.98
C ILE A 62 -2.17 8.46 -6.75
N PHE A 63 -3.22 7.96 -6.10
CA PHE A 63 -4.52 7.71 -6.73
C PHE A 63 -5.39 8.97 -6.85
N ILE A 64 -5.04 10.07 -6.16
CA ILE A 64 -5.87 11.28 -6.14
C ILE A 64 -6.00 11.90 -7.54
N GLU A 65 -4.91 11.99 -8.29
CA GLU A 65 -4.94 12.56 -9.64
C GLU A 65 -5.73 11.67 -10.63
N ASP A 66 -5.65 10.34 -10.48
CA ASP A 66 -6.44 9.41 -11.29
C ASP A 66 -7.94 9.59 -11.04
N VAL A 67 -8.36 9.74 -9.78
CA VAL A 67 -9.76 10.00 -9.42
C VAL A 67 -10.21 11.35 -9.94
N LYS A 68 -9.38 12.39 -9.82
CA LYS A 68 -9.69 13.71 -10.37
C LYS A 68 -9.93 13.62 -11.88
N ALA A 69 -9.01 13.03 -12.63
CA ALA A 69 -9.14 12.86 -14.08
C ALA A 69 -10.39 12.04 -14.45
N TYR A 70 -10.67 10.97 -13.71
CA TYR A 70 -11.86 10.14 -13.90
C TYR A 70 -13.17 10.95 -13.73
N LEU A 71 -13.20 11.85 -12.74
CA LEU A 71 -14.37 12.69 -12.46
C LEU A 71 -14.50 13.85 -13.48
N GLU A 72 -13.40 14.49 -13.87
CA GLU A 72 -13.38 15.54 -14.89
C GLU A 72 -13.89 15.04 -16.25
N ASP A 73 -13.58 13.78 -16.60
CA ASP A 73 -14.08 13.12 -17.82
C ASP A 73 -15.60 12.84 -17.80
N ARG A 74 -16.20 12.71 -16.61
CA ARG A 74 -17.58 12.22 -16.44
C ARG A 74 -18.57 13.27 -15.97
N LEU A 75 -18.09 14.37 -15.39
CA LEU A 75 -18.93 15.40 -14.80
C LEU A 75 -18.82 16.69 -15.62
N GLU A 76 -19.83 16.96 -16.42
CA GLU A 76 -19.95 18.23 -17.12
C GLU A 76 -20.43 19.33 -16.17
N GLY A 77 -19.83 20.52 -16.26
CA GLY A 77 -20.23 21.69 -15.48
C GLY A 77 -19.86 21.66 -13.99
N VAL A 78 -19.05 20.67 -13.56
CA VAL A 78 -18.55 20.55 -12.19
C VAL A 78 -17.04 20.82 -12.17
N GLU A 79 -16.59 21.69 -11.28
CA GLU A 79 -15.16 21.90 -11.02
C GLU A 79 -14.65 20.83 -10.05
N VAL A 80 -13.69 20.02 -10.48
CA VAL A 80 -13.05 18.99 -9.64
C VAL A 80 -11.68 19.50 -9.17
N LYS A 81 -11.39 19.36 -7.87
CA LYS A 81 -10.13 19.80 -7.26
C LYS A 81 -9.49 18.66 -6.46
N ALA A 82 -8.18 18.50 -6.61
CA ALA A 82 -7.36 17.65 -5.77
C ALA A 82 -6.76 18.48 -4.62
N ALA A 83 -6.68 17.89 -3.43
CA ALA A 83 -5.93 18.49 -2.34
C ALA A 83 -4.42 18.47 -2.65
N PRO A 84 -3.67 19.54 -2.31
CA PRO A 84 -2.22 19.52 -2.45
C PRO A 84 -1.58 18.38 -1.66
N VAL A 85 -0.53 17.78 -2.21
CA VAL A 85 0.22 16.71 -1.51
C VAL A 85 0.89 17.28 -0.27
N CYS A 86 0.62 16.68 0.88
CA CYS A 86 1.28 16.99 2.15
C CYS A 86 1.68 15.68 2.83
N HIS A 87 2.98 15.45 3.00
CA HIS A 87 3.48 14.24 3.63
C HIS A 87 3.40 14.35 5.16
N PRO A 88 2.68 13.43 5.84
CA PRO A 88 2.54 13.50 7.30
C PRO A 88 3.79 13.06 8.06
N PHE A 89 4.71 12.35 7.40
CA PHE A 89 5.99 11.91 7.97
C PHE A 89 7.10 12.02 6.92
N GLN A 90 8.34 12.10 7.41
CA GLN A 90 9.55 12.09 6.59
C GLN A 90 10.54 11.11 7.21
N ILE A 91 11.19 10.31 6.36
CA ILE A 91 12.31 9.47 6.77
C ILE A 91 13.54 10.38 6.87
N VAL A 92 14.17 10.39 8.05
CA VAL A 92 15.36 11.20 8.36
C VAL A 92 16.63 10.38 8.43
#